data_AF-A0AAX2ZEQ1-F1
#
_entry.id   AF-A0AAX2ZEQ1-F1
#
_cell.length_a   1.000
_cell.length_b   1.000
_cell.length_c   1.000
_cell.angle_alpha   90.00
_cell.angle_beta   90.00
_cell.angle_gamma   90.00
#
_symmetry.space_group_name_H-M   'P 1'
#
loop_
_entity.id
_entity.type
_entity.pdbx_description
1 polymer ?
#
loop_
_entity_poly.entity_id
_entity_poly.type
_entity_poly.pdbx_seq_one_letter_code
_entity_poly.pdbx_strand_id
1 'polypeptide(L)'
;MTFNNKKVIIDVAYGSITNKYSDDSVVLVGEFHDEKSNHANSLQLVINRENDLPITVNVPYNGYNMQLFVGDFTGDKIDNIMIRGEYENPQIYKDGHDNLISYELGVIYKYESEKLIEIFNMKKYKNNNLACAKFKSNYRASVSCGKKKYLIDLSARPKEYLNKIYDEDKKVKTNLKPTLDNPSEIFPIKEVFSDCYSLLIYQRIVGINNSDVIGTIETLINLNNNNINIIYEGLLSYPYEEVNIFKNKLKDQFKEIRKIFEGSKFTKTYYSRNKNNNSRNDDLNLIIKSMDEEGNRLYVDAYLLNLKSYEIKSLSNLKVILKDDQSRIVGNKVFNKVDIGEGLKSKERIRILLSFFSNEYNMFEELDINNLICEINYDARS
;
A
#
# COMPACT_ATOMS: atom_id res chain seq x y z
N MET A 1 -31.91 -2.73 -20.09
CA MET A 1 -31.35 -1.75 -19.14
C MET A 1 -29.91 -1.51 -19.56
N THR A 2 -29.61 -0.31 -20.04
CA THR A 2 -28.23 0.13 -20.32
C THR A 2 -27.60 0.49 -18.98
N PHE A 3 -26.78 -0.39 -18.43
CA PHE A 3 -25.99 -0.08 -17.24
C PHE A 3 -24.94 0.96 -17.62
N ASN A 4 -25.01 2.13 -16.99
CA ASN A 4 -24.06 3.21 -17.24
C ASN A 4 -22.86 2.98 -16.33
N ASN A 5 -21.87 2.23 -16.82
CA ASN A 5 -20.64 1.98 -16.07
C ASN A 5 -19.96 3.31 -15.70
N LYS A 6 -19.71 3.51 -14.40
CA LYS A 6 -19.13 4.76 -13.89
C LYS A 6 -17.63 4.59 -13.72
N LYS A 7 -16.84 5.47 -14.34
CA LYS A 7 -15.41 5.58 -14.07
C LYS A 7 -15.18 6.40 -12.80
N VAL A 8 -14.39 5.86 -11.89
CA VAL A 8 -14.08 6.45 -10.59
C VAL A 8 -12.58 6.38 -10.35
N ILE A 9 -12.00 7.45 -9.80
CA ILE A 9 -10.63 7.42 -9.31
C ILE A 9 -10.61 6.54 -8.06
N ILE A 10 -9.86 5.46 -8.11
CA ILE A 10 -9.65 4.53 -6.99
C ILE A 10 -8.57 5.08 -6.08
N ASP A 11 -7.43 5.46 -6.65
CA ASP A 11 -6.24 5.86 -5.89
C ASP A 11 -5.31 6.75 -6.72
N VAL A 12 -4.43 7.50 -6.06
CA VAL A 12 -3.44 8.39 -6.67
C VAL A 12 -2.10 8.27 -5.93
N ALA A 13 -1.03 8.06 -6.67
CA ALA A 13 0.33 8.00 -6.15
C ALA A 13 1.25 8.94 -6.94
N TYR A 14 2.38 9.31 -6.33
CA TYR A 14 3.36 10.26 -6.87
C TYR A 14 4.75 9.62 -6.83
N GLY A 15 5.61 9.95 -7.79
CA GLY A 15 7.00 9.48 -7.81
C GLY A 15 7.72 9.81 -9.10
N SER A 16 9.00 9.44 -9.17
CA SER A 16 9.88 9.67 -10.32
C SER A 16 9.76 8.52 -11.33
N ILE A 17 8.72 8.52 -12.15
CA ILE A 17 8.28 7.36 -12.95
C ILE A 17 8.83 7.39 -14.37
N THR A 18 8.84 8.58 -14.99
CA THR A 18 9.30 8.75 -16.37
C THR A 18 10.80 8.92 -16.46
N ASN A 19 11.39 9.60 -15.47
CA ASN A 19 12.82 9.81 -15.35
C ASN A 19 13.19 10.08 -13.89
N LYS A 20 14.49 10.09 -13.61
CA LYS A 20 14.98 10.31 -12.26
C LYS A 20 14.67 11.75 -11.81
N TYR A 21 14.05 11.88 -10.64
CA TYR A 21 13.65 13.16 -10.03
C TYR A 21 12.47 13.87 -10.68
N SER A 22 11.72 13.23 -11.58
CA SER A 22 10.47 13.80 -12.09
C SER A 22 9.39 13.85 -11.00
N ASP A 23 8.54 14.88 -11.05
CA ASP A 23 7.32 15.00 -10.25
C ASP A 23 6.12 14.44 -11.04
N ASP A 24 6.13 13.13 -11.29
CA ASP A 24 5.03 12.45 -11.96
C ASP A 24 3.95 12.01 -10.96
N SER A 25 2.73 11.84 -11.46
CA SER A 25 1.66 11.17 -10.71
C SER A 25 0.98 10.10 -11.53
N VAL A 26 0.47 9.09 -10.83
CA VAL A 26 -0.31 8.02 -11.43
C VAL A 26 -1.65 7.95 -10.74
N VAL A 27 -2.69 7.92 -11.55
CA VAL A 27 -4.08 7.79 -11.10
C VAL A 27 -4.58 6.42 -11.52
N LEU A 28 -5.00 5.62 -10.55
CA LEU A 28 -5.70 4.37 -10.80
C LEU A 28 -7.19 4.67 -10.96
N VAL A 29 -7.74 4.37 -12.13
CA VAL A 29 -9.16 4.57 -12.46
C VAL A 29 -9.82 3.22 -12.62
N GLY A 30 -10.94 3.03 -11.92
CA GLY A 30 -11.76 1.83 -12.02
C GLY A 30 -13.11 2.10 -12.68
N GLU A 31 -13.62 1.10 -13.38
CA GLU A 31 -14.97 1.11 -13.91
C GLU A 31 -15.87 0.20 -13.07
N PHE A 32 -16.95 0.76 -12.51
CA PHE A 32 -17.85 0.06 -11.60
C PHE A 32 -19.25 -0.05 -12.22
N HIS A 33 -19.89 -1.20 -12.02
CA HIS A 33 -21.25 -1.46 -12.50
C HIS A 33 -22.32 -0.71 -11.68
N ASP A 34 -22.06 -0.45 -10.39
CA ASP A 34 -22.96 0.27 -9.47
C ASP A 34 -22.14 1.04 -8.43
N GLU A 35 -22.69 2.16 -7.92
CA GLU A 35 -22.05 3.05 -6.94
C GLU A 35 -21.87 2.42 -5.54
N LYS A 36 -22.45 1.24 -5.31
CA LYS A 36 -22.28 0.45 -4.08
C LYS A 36 -21.29 -0.70 -4.23
N SER A 37 -20.83 -0.98 -5.45
CA SER A 37 -19.88 -2.06 -5.69
C SER A 37 -18.46 -1.61 -5.33
N ASN A 38 -17.75 -2.43 -4.57
CA ASN A 38 -16.30 -2.28 -4.37
C ASN A 38 -15.48 -3.07 -5.40
N HIS A 39 -16.14 -3.68 -6.40
CA HIS A 39 -15.50 -4.41 -7.49
C HIS A 39 -15.28 -3.51 -8.72
N ALA A 40 -14.02 -3.29 -9.07
CA ALA A 40 -13.64 -2.62 -10.31
C ALA A 40 -13.61 -3.66 -11.45
N ASN A 41 -14.51 -3.51 -12.43
CA ASN A 41 -14.63 -4.43 -13.58
C ASN A 41 -13.50 -4.26 -14.60
N SER A 42 -12.98 -3.04 -14.70
CA SER A 42 -11.82 -2.70 -15.53
C SER A 42 -10.97 -1.67 -14.79
N LEU A 43 -9.68 -1.66 -15.09
CA LEU A 43 -8.70 -0.74 -14.51
C LEU A 43 -7.94 -0.01 -15.61
N GLN A 44 -7.69 1.28 -15.37
CA GLN A 44 -6.85 2.13 -16.21
C GLN A 44 -5.84 2.85 -15.32
N LEU A 45 -4.62 3.03 -15.82
CA LEU A 45 -3.63 3.93 -15.23
C LEU A 45 -3.57 5.20 -16.08
N VAL A 46 -3.68 6.36 -15.43
CA VAL A 46 -3.39 7.65 -16.05
C VAL A 46 -2.07 8.16 -15.45
N ILE A 47 -1.02 8.20 -16.26
CA ILE A 47 0.31 8.68 -15.87
C ILE A 47 0.40 10.15 -16.28
N ASN A 48 0.31 11.05 -15.32
CA ASN A 48 0.56 12.47 -15.53
C ASN A 48 2.06 12.70 -15.43
N ARG A 49 2.66 13.04 -16.56
CA ARG A 49 4.10 13.21 -16.71
C ARG A 49 4.46 14.66 -16.48
N GLU A 50 5.55 14.92 -15.78
CA GLU A 50 6.03 16.28 -15.54
C GLU A 50 6.30 16.99 -16.89
N ASN A 51 5.66 18.14 -17.11
CA ASN A 51 5.79 18.96 -18.32
C ASN A 51 5.42 18.26 -19.65
N ASP A 52 4.65 17.16 -19.62
CA ASP A 52 4.22 16.43 -20.81
C ASP A 52 2.74 16.01 -20.71
N LEU A 53 2.15 15.58 -21.82
CA LEU A 53 0.76 15.13 -21.86
C LEU A 53 0.59 13.82 -21.07
N PRO A 54 -0.52 13.65 -20.33
CA PRO A 54 -0.82 12.40 -19.66
C PRO A 54 -0.95 11.23 -20.64
N ILE A 55 -0.48 10.06 -20.23
CA ILE A 55 -0.71 8.79 -20.94
C ILE A 55 -1.76 8.00 -20.18
N THR A 56 -2.75 7.44 -20.89
CA THR A 56 -3.74 6.53 -20.32
C THR A 56 -3.51 5.12 -20.86
N VAL A 57 -3.39 4.14 -19.96
CA VAL A 57 -3.17 2.73 -20.31
C VAL A 57 -4.23 1.86 -19.64
N ASN A 58 -4.88 1.00 -20.42
CA ASN A 58 -5.72 -0.07 -19.86
C ASN A 58 -4.83 -1.18 -19.32
N VAL A 59 -5.08 -1.62 -18.09
CA VAL A 59 -4.39 -2.79 -17.52
C VAL A 59 -5.34 -4.00 -17.52
N PRO A 60 -4.85 -5.22 -17.81
CA PRO A 60 -5.69 -6.41 -17.95
C PRO A 60 -6.04 -7.04 -16.59
N TYR A 61 -6.41 -6.21 -15.61
CA TYR A 61 -6.72 -6.61 -14.23
C TYR A 61 -8.03 -5.98 -13.76
N ASN A 62 -8.68 -6.68 -12.84
CA ASN A 62 -9.91 -6.30 -12.16
C ASN A 62 -9.89 -6.90 -10.74
N GLY A 63 -10.78 -6.43 -9.88
CA GLY A 63 -10.84 -6.93 -8.50
C GLY A 63 -11.47 -5.97 -7.51
N TYR A 64 -11.37 -6.35 -6.24
CA TYR A 64 -11.88 -5.60 -5.10
C TYR A 64 -10.75 -4.86 -4.41
N ASN A 65 -11.09 -3.76 -3.72
CA ASN A 65 -10.16 -3.04 -2.83
C ASN A 65 -8.81 -2.72 -3.50
N MET A 66 -8.89 -2.30 -4.76
CA MET A 66 -7.71 -2.00 -5.58
C MET A 66 -6.96 -0.78 -5.03
N GLN A 67 -5.64 -0.81 -5.09
CA GLN A 67 -4.74 0.18 -4.54
C GLN A 67 -3.55 0.41 -5.47
N LEU A 68 -2.96 1.58 -5.34
CA LEU A 68 -1.76 1.97 -6.08
C LEU A 68 -0.60 2.16 -5.09
N PHE A 69 0.59 1.74 -5.50
CA PHE A 69 1.83 2.03 -4.81
C PHE A 69 2.89 2.41 -5.84
N VAL A 70 3.72 3.40 -5.53
CA VAL A 70 4.80 3.86 -6.39
C VAL A 70 6.11 3.83 -5.58
N GLY A 71 7.14 3.22 -6.15
CA GLY A 71 8.46 3.17 -5.54
C GLY A 71 9.46 2.39 -6.39
N ASP A 72 10.75 2.66 -6.20
CA ASP A 72 11.84 1.98 -6.90
C ASP A 72 12.00 0.52 -6.42
N PHE A 73 11.54 -0.46 -7.20
CA PHE A 73 11.76 -1.89 -6.96
C PHE A 73 12.99 -2.44 -7.70
N THR A 74 13.51 -1.71 -8.69
CA THR A 74 14.57 -2.16 -9.60
C THR A 74 15.96 -1.67 -9.22
N GLY A 75 16.06 -0.68 -8.32
CA GLY A 75 17.30 -0.06 -7.86
C GLY A 75 17.91 0.94 -8.86
N ASP A 76 17.18 1.32 -9.91
CA ASP A 76 17.63 2.26 -10.93
C ASP A 76 17.23 3.72 -10.64
N LYS A 77 16.65 3.98 -9.46
CA LYS A 77 16.21 5.30 -8.98
C LYS A 77 15.08 5.89 -9.82
N ILE A 78 14.37 5.04 -10.56
CA ILE A 78 13.14 5.35 -11.27
C ILE A 78 12.05 4.50 -10.62
N ASP A 79 11.02 5.16 -10.11
CA ASP A 79 9.94 4.49 -9.42
C ASP A 79 9.12 3.63 -10.38
N ASN A 80 8.74 2.44 -9.91
CA ASN A 80 7.83 1.56 -10.62
C ASN A 80 6.42 1.66 -10.03
N ILE A 81 5.42 1.28 -10.82
CA ILE A 81 4.01 1.37 -10.46
C ILE A 81 3.52 -0.01 -10.06
N MET A 82 3.14 -0.19 -8.80
CA MET A 82 2.50 -1.39 -8.30
C MET A 82 0.99 -1.19 -8.20
N ILE A 83 0.22 -2.09 -8.80
CA ILE A 83 -1.21 -2.23 -8.54
C ILE A 83 -1.39 -3.47 -7.66
N ARG A 84 -2.17 -3.32 -6.60
CA ARG A 84 -2.55 -4.43 -5.74
C ARG A 84 -4.02 -4.39 -5.34
N GLY A 85 -4.55 -5.49 -4.83
CA GLY A 85 -5.92 -5.60 -4.38
C GLY A 85 -6.34 -7.05 -4.25
N GLU A 86 -7.64 -7.33 -4.26
CA GLU A 86 -8.17 -8.68 -4.17
C GLU A 86 -8.67 -9.15 -5.53
N TYR A 87 -8.06 -10.23 -6.04
CA TYR A 87 -8.43 -10.83 -7.31
C TYR A 87 -9.76 -11.58 -7.22
N GLU A 88 -10.64 -11.40 -8.21
CA GLU A 88 -11.84 -12.23 -8.37
C GLU A 88 -11.44 -13.59 -8.97
N ASN A 89 -11.54 -14.69 -8.20
CA ASN A 89 -11.46 -16.03 -8.78
C ASN A 89 -12.86 -16.45 -9.28
N PRO A 90 -13.11 -16.49 -10.59
CA PRO A 90 -14.42 -16.85 -11.15
C PRO A 90 -14.85 -18.30 -10.86
N GLN A 91 -13.95 -19.17 -10.35
CA GLN A 91 -14.31 -20.56 -10.03
C GLN A 91 -14.97 -20.73 -8.64
N ILE A 92 -14.86 -19.76 -7.73
CA ILE A 92 -15.40 -19.90 -6.37
C ILE A 92 -16.94 -19.83 -6.36
N TYR A 93 -17.53 -19.13 -7.32
CA TYR A 93 -18.99 -18.88 -7.33
C TYR A 93 -19.85 -20.04 -7.84
N LYS A 94 -19.27 -21.13 -8.36
CA LYS A 94 -20.08 -22.23 -8.93
C LYS A 94 -20.66 -23.19 -7.90
N ASP A 95 -20.11 -23.28 -6.70
CA ASP A 95 -20.47 -24.36 -5.76
C ASP A 95 -21.18 -23.90 -4.48
N GLY A 96 -21.64 -22.65 -4.38
CA GLY A 96 -22.56 -22.20 -3.32
C GLY A 96 -22.07 -22.34 -1.87
N HIS A 97 -20.80 -22.70 -1.67
CA HIS A 97 -20.17 -22.77 -0.36
C HIS A 97 -19.37 -21.50 -0.12
N ASP A 98 -19.71 -20.82 0.98
CA ASP A 98 -19.23 -19.52 1.45
C ASP A 98 -17.74 -19.51 1.86
N ASN A 99 -16.85 -19.92 0.95
CA ASN A 99 -15.40 -19.92 1.13
C ASN A 99 -14.79 -18.78 0.31
N LEU A 100 -15.02 -17.54 0.76
CA LEU A 100 -14.35 -16.35 0.23
C LEU A 100 -12.84 -16.50 0.49
N ILE A 101 -12.12 -17.01 -0.50
CA ILE A 101 -10.66 -16.95 -0.52
C ILE A 101 -10.32 -15.90 -1.56
N SER A 102 -10.18 -14.66 -1.10
CA SER A 102 -9.56 -13.62 -1.91
C SER A 102 -8.08 -13.94 -2.04
N TYR A 103 -7.58 -13.83 -3.27
CA TYR A 103 -6.16 -13.89 -3.57
C TYR A 103 -5.66 -12.47 -3.71
N GLU A 104 -4.47 -12.17 -3.18
CA GLU A 104 -3.91 -10.86 -3.38
C GLU A 104 -3.40 -10.74 -4.83
N LEU A 105 -3.98 -9.80 -5.56
CA LEU A 105 -3.44 -9.32 -6.81
C LEU A 105 -2.24 -8.44 -6.49
N GLY A 106 -1.10 -8.72 -7.13
CA GLY A 106 0.06 -7.84 -7.13
C GLY A 106 0.70 -7.86 -8.51
N VAL A 107 0.79 -6.68 -9.13
CA VAL A 107 1.47 -6.48 -10.41
C VAL A 107 2.33 -5.23 -10.32
N ILE A 108 3.55 -5.29 -10.86
CA ILE A 108 4.45 -4.13 -10.93
C ILE A 108 4.78 -3.85 -12.40
N TYR A 109 4.63 -2.60 -12.77
CA TYR A 109 4.96 -2.06 -14.07
C TYR A 109 6.15 -1.10 -13.98
N LYS A 110 7.06 -1.23 -14.92
CA LYS A 110 8.09 -0.24 -15.21
C LYS A 110 7.64 0.60 -16.40
N TYR A 111 7.74 1.92 -16.30
CA TYR A 111 7.51 2.81 -17.43
C TYR A 111 8.81 3.01 -18.20
N GLU A 112 8.84 2.63 -19.48
CA GLU A 112 9.99 2.86 -20.36
C GLU A 112 9.51 3.18 -21.78
N SER A 113 10.05 4.23 -22.39
CA SER A 113 9.77 4.62 -23.78
C SER A 113 8.27 4.67 -24.10
N GLU A 114 7.50 5.37 -23.26
CA GLU A 114 6.04 5.53 -23.39
C GLU A 114 5.22 4.24 -23.28
N LYS A 115 5.81 3.19 -22.70
CA LYS A 115 5.14 1.90 -22.48
C LYS A 115 5.25 1.46 -21.04
N LEU A 116 4.19 0.82 -20.56
CA LEU A 116 4.21 0.08 -19.31
C LEU A 116 4.66 -1.36 -19.57
N ILE A 117 5.83 -1.71 -19.06
CA ILE A 117 6.40 -3.04 -19.10
C ILE A 117 6.09 -3.72 -17.79
N GLU A 118 5.30 -4.79 -17.82
CA GLU A 118 5.00 -5.58 -16.63
C GLU A 118 6.24 -6.36 -16.20
N ILE A 119 6.86 -5.98 -15.08
CA ILE A 119 8.08 -6.61 -14.58
C ILE A 119 7.79 -7.70 -13.54
N PHE A 120 6.68 -7.60 -12.81
CA PHE A 120 6.25 -8.60 -11.82
C PHE A 120 4.75 -8.87 -11.92
N ASN A 121 4.37 -10.15 -11.80
CA ASN A 121 2.99 -10.59 -11.60
C ASN A 121 2.96 -11.95 -10.88
N MET A 122 1.78 -12.38 -10.45
CA MET A 122 1.60 -13.64 -9.71
C MET A 122 1.99 -14.89 -10.49
N LYS A 123 1.75 -14.92 -11.80
CA LYS A 123 2.13 -16.03 -12.67
C LYS A 123 3.65 -16.17 -12.77
N LYS A 124 4.37 -15.06 -12.94
CA LYS A 124 5.84 -15.00 -12.96
C LYS A 124 6.41 -15.49 -11.63
N TYR A 125 5.87 -15.01 -10.52
CA TYR A 125 6.27 -15.46 -9.19
C TYR A 125 6.06 -16.97 -9.00
N LYS A 126 4.86 -17.48 -9.29
CA LYS A 126 4.53 -18.91 -9.15
C LYS A 126 5.39 -19.82 -10.02
N ASN A 127 5.78 -19.38 -11.21
CA ASN A 127 6.67 -20.14 -12.08
C ASN A 127 8.11 -20.21 -11.54
N ASN A 128 8.55 -19.20 -10.79
CA ASN A 128 9.87 -19.16 -10.17
C ASN A 128 9.90 -19.82 -8.79
N ASN A 129 8.77 -19.89 -8.09
CA ASN A 129 8.65 -20.56 -6.81
C ASN A 129 8.33 -22.06 -6.97
N LEU A 130 9.29 -22.91 -6.64
CA LEU A 130 9.18 -24.38 -6.72
C LEU A 130 8.83 -25.04 -5.38
N ALA A 131 8.36 -24.26 -4.39
CA ALA A 131 7.99 -24.81 -3.11
C ALA A 131 6.86 -25.84 -3.26
N CYS A 132 6.86 -26.86 -2.40
CA CYS A 132 5.83 -27.89 -2.43
C CYS A 132 5.64 -28.55 -1.07
N ALA A 133 4.48 -29.16 -0.87
CA ALA A 133 4.12 -29.85 0.37
C ALA A 133 3.57 -31.26 0.10
N LYS A 134 3.79 -32.18 1.04
CA LYS A 134 3.34 -33.59 0.99
C LYS A 134 3.03 -34.10 2.39
N PHE A 135 1.96 -34.87 2.55
CA PHE A 135 1.73 -35.63 3.78
C PHE A 135 2.81 -36.73 3.94
N LYS A 136 3.14 -37.03 5.20
CA LYS A 136 4.16 -37.99 5.64
C LYS A 136 3.63 -38.76 6.83
N SER A 137 4.03 -40.03 6.95
CA SER A 137 3.63 -40.88 8.06
C SER A 137 3.94 -40.24 9.43
N ASN A 138 3.28 -40.74 10.47
CA ASN A 138 3.34 -40.23 11.84
C ASN A 138 2.77 -38.82 12.00
N TYR A 139 1.63 -38.55 11.34
CA TYR A 139 0.88 -37.28 11.44
C TYR A 139 1.72 -36.05 11.06
N ARG A 140 2.47 -36.11 9.96
CA ARG A 140 3.37 -35.03 9.54
C ARG A 140 3.08 -34.53 8.14
N ALA A 141 3.39 -33.27 7.86
CA ALA A 141 3.51 -32.77 6.49
C ALA A 141 4.94 -32.29 6.24
N SER A 142 5.55 -32.72 5.14
CA SER A 142 6.83 -32.17 4.70
C SER A 142 6.60 -31.00 3.75
N VAL A 143 7.33 -29.91 3.95
CA VAL A 143 7.36 -28.74 3.08
C VAL A 143 8.78 -28.56 2.55
N SER A 144 8.94 -28.31 1.27
CA SER A 144 10.22 -27.99 0.64
C SER A 144 10.16 -26.60 0.05
N CYS A 145 11.13 -25.76 0.40
CA CYS A 145 11.31 -24.37 -0.06
C CYS A 145 12.73 -24.27 -0.61
N GLY A 146 12.88 -24.52 -1.92
CA GLY A 146 14.19 -24.73 -2.54
C GLY A 146 15.01 -25.83 -1.84
N LYS A 147 16.14 -25.44 -1.24
CA LYS A 147 17.04 -26.36 -0.50
C LYS A 147 16.57 -26.65 0.93
N LYS A 148 15.71 -25.81 1.50
CA LYS A 148 15.22 -25.97 2.88
C LYS A 148 14.06 -26.96 2.90
N LYS A 149 14.03 -27.81 3.93
CA LYS A 149 12.97 -28.80 4.15
C LYS A 149 12.47 -28.69 5.58
N TYR A 150 11.16 -28.67 5.74
CA TYR A 150 10.49 -28.55 7.02
C TYR A 150 9.55 -29.73 7.23
N LEU A 151 9.28 -30.03 8.50
CA LEU A 151 8.25 -30.97 8.91
C LEU A 151 7.28 -30.23 9.84
N ILE A 152 6.01 -30.23 9.45
CA ILE A 152 4.90 -29.73 10.26
C ILE A 152 4.32 -30.93 11.02
N ASP A 153 4.19 -30.80 12.33
CA ASP A 153 3.47 -31.77 13.14
C ASP A 153 1.97 -31.47 13.12
N LEU A 154 1.19 -32.45 12.69
CA LEU A 154 -0.27 -32.38 12.63
C LEU A 154 -0.92 -33.10 13.82
N SER A 155 -0.16 -33.68 14.76
CA SER A 155 -0.67 -34.50 15.86
C SER A 155 -1.71 -33.81 16.74
N ALA A 156 -1.66 -32.48 16.84
CA ALA A 156 -2.64 -31.66 17.57
C ALA A 156 -3.98 -31.48 16.83
N ARG A 157 -4.10 -31.94 15.59
CA ARG A 157 -5.35 -31.84 14.81
C ARG A 157 -6.40 -32.83 15.32
N PRO A 158 -7.70 -32.54 15.15
CA PRO A 158 -8.76 -33.46 15.56
C PRO A 158 -8.59 -34.86 14.97
N LYS A 159 -8.91 -35.90 15.75
CA LYS A 159 -8.75 -37.30 15.32
C LYS A 159 -9.49 -37.60 14.02
N GLU A 160 -10.68 -37.03 13.83
CA GLU A 160 -11.46 -37.15 12.59
C GLU A 160 -10.72 -36.60 11.37
N TYR A 161 -10.01 -35.49 11.53
CA TYR A 161 -9.18 -34.90 10.49
C TYR A 161 -8.00 -35.81 10.15
N LEU A 162 -7.27 -36.27 11.18
CA LEU A 162 -6.13 -37.17 11.01
C LEU A 162 -6.56 -38.48 10.33
N ASN A 163 -7.73 -39.02 10.69
CA ASN A 163 -8.29 -40.23 10.11
C ASN A 163 -8.68 -40.07 8.63
N LYS A 164 -8.78 -38.86 8.07
CA LYS A 164 -8.97 -38.65 6.62
C LYS A 164 -7.65 -38.82 5.84
N ILE A 165 -6.52 -38.61 6.50
CA ILE A 165 -5.19 -38.61 5.86
C ILE A 165 -4.44 -39.90 6.16
N TYR A 166 -4.60 -40.44 7.37
CA TYR A 166 -3.79 -41.52 7.92
C TYR A 166 -4.61 -42.78 8.26
N ASP A 167 -3.96 -43.94 8.20
CA ASP A 167 -4.47 -45.21 8.74
C ASP A 167 -4.12 -45.37 10.24
N GLU A 168 -4.49 -46.52 10.82
CA GLU A 168 -4.25 -46.85 12.23
C GLU A 168 -2.73 -46.95 12.55
N ASP A 169 -1.91 -47.34 11.57
CA ASP A 169 -0.44 -47.35 11.64
C ASP A 169 0.18 -45.95 11.46
N LYS A 170 -0.64 -44.91 11.32
CA LYS A 170 -0.23 -43.52 11.01
C LYS A 170 0.49 -43.38 9.66
N LYS A 171 0.30 -44.29 8.71
CA LYS A 171 0.76 -44.16 7.32
C LYS A 171 -0.26 -43.36 6.52
N VAL A 172 0.22 -42.63 5.51
CA VAL A 172 -0.66 -41.85 4.62
C VAL A 172 -1.49 -42.82 3.78
N LYS A 173 -2.83 -42.73 3.89
CA LYS A 173 -3.78 -43.58 3.15
C LYS A 173 -4.55 -42.84 2.05
N THR A 174 -4.37 -41.53 1.95
CA THR A 174 -5.04 -40.67 0.97
C THR A 174 -4.11 -40.32 -0.20
N ASN A 175 -4.70 -40.11 -1.38
CA ASN A 175 -4.01 -39.53 -2.53
C ASN A 175 -4.01 -37.98 -2.51
N LEU A 176 -4.74 -37.37 -1.57
CA LEU A 176 -4.73 -35.93 -1.36
C LEU A 176 -3.33 -35.47 -0.98
N LYS A 177 -2.95 -34.28 -1.46
CA LYS A 177 -1.68 -33.65 -1.15
C LYS A 177 -1.97 -32.25 -0.65
N PRO A 178 -1.23 -31.76 0.36
CA PRO A 178 -1.30 -30.35 0.67
C PRO A 178 -0.86 -29.53 -0.54
N THR A 179 -1.55 -28.43 -0.79
CA THR A 179 -1.28 -27.54 -1.92
C THR A 179 -0.78 -26.20 -1.41
N LEU A 180 0.07 -25.57 -2.22
CA LEU A 180 0.35 -24.16 -2.03
C LEU A 180 -0.74 -23.37 -2.73
N ASP A 181 -1.35 -22.48 -1.97
CA ASP A 181 -2.33 -21.56 -2.51
C ASP A 181 -1.63 -20.47 -3.33
N ASN A 182 -2.41 -19.68 -4.08
CA ASN A 182 -1.85 -18.44 -4.62
C ASN A 182 -1.44 -17.51 -3.44
N PRO A 183 -0.52 -16.56 -3.67
CA PRO A 183 -0.19 -15.53 -2.69
C PRO A 183 -1.45 -14.95 -2.06
N SER A 184 -1.51 -15.03 -0.74
CA SER A 184 -2.60 -14.44 0.03
C SER A 184 -2.29 -13.01 0.42
N GLU A 185 -1.01 -12.65 0.52
CA GLU A 185 -0.56 -11.33 0.91
C GLU A 185 0.72 -10.92 0.18
N ILE A 186 0.82 -9.63 -0.21
CA ILE A 186 1.97 -9.07 -0.92
C ILE A 186 2.26 -7.64 -0.45
N PHE A 187 3.40 -7.45 0.21
CA PHE A 187 3.77 -6.16 0.77
C PHE A 187 5.02 -5.60 0.10
N PRO A 188 4.99 -4.36 -0.43
CA PRO A 188 6.21 -3.62 -0.67
C PRO A 188 6.87 -3.28 0.67
N ILE A 189 8.12 -3.67 0.85
CA ILE A 189 8.90 -3.37 2.05
C ILE A 189 10.19 -2.64 1.69
N LYS A 190 10.56 -1.66 2.52
CA LYS A 190 11.82 -0.93 2.40
C LYS A 190 12.75 -1.36 3.53
N GLU A 191 13.78 -2.13 3.20
CA GLU A 191 14.83 -2.47 4.15
C GLU A 191 15.73 -1.25 4.38
N VAL A 192 16.15 -1.02 5.62
CA VAL A 192 16.89 0.21 6.04
C VAL A 192 18.16 0.45 5.21
N PHE A 193 18.83 -0.62 4.78
CA PHE A 193 20.08 -0.55 4.03
C PHE A 193 19.91 -0.84 2.54
N SER A 194 18.68 -0.95 2.05
CA SER A 194 18.40 -1.21 0.63
C SER A 194 18.01 0.08 -0.09
N ASP A 195 18.63 0.30 -1.25
CA ASP A 195 18.30 1.43 -2.13
C ASP A 195 16.99 1.22 -2.91
N CYS A 196 16.46 -0.01 -2.96
CA CYS A 196 15.17 -0.34 -3.58
C CYS A 196 14.19 -1.05 -2.62
N TYR A 197 12.94 -1.18 -3.04
CA TYR A 197 11.89 -1.95 -2.37
C TYR A 197 12.02 -3.44 -2.70
N SER A 198 11.82 -4.26 -1.67
CA SER A 198 11.63 -5.71 -1.77
C SER A 198 10.13 -6.03 -1.67
N LEU A 199 9.73 -7.25 -2.03
CA LEU A 199 8.39 -7.76 -1.80
C LEU A 199 8.40 -8.88 -0.77
N LEU A 200 7.62 -8.73 0.29
CA LEU A 200 7.30 -9.78 1.24
C LEU A 200 5.99 -10.46 0.82
N ILE A 201 6.04 -11.76 0.58
CA ILE A 201 4.94 -12.54 0.03
C ILE A 201 4.60 -13.67 0.99
N TYR A 202 3.32 -13.82 1.31
CA TYR A 202 2.81 -14.97 2.05
C TYR A 202 1.98 -15.91 1.18
N GLN A 203 2.25 -17.20 1.30
CA GLN A 203 1.48 -18.27 0.66
C GLN A 203 1.05 -19.30 1.67
N ARG A 204 -0.25 -19.59 1.71
CA ARG A 204 -0.78 -20.61 2.61
C ARG A 204 -0.47 -22.00 2.08
N ILE A 205 -0.13 -22.90 2.98
CA ILE A 205 -0.11 -24.34 2.74
C ILE A 205 -1.47 -24.86 3.20
N VAL A 206 -2.24 -25.35 2.25
CA VAL A 206 -3.59 -25.86 2.44
C VAL A 206 -3.53 -27.38 2.53
N GLY A 207 -4.19 -27.98 3.51
CA GLY A 207 -4.24 -29.43 3.69
C GLY A 207 -5.31 -30.10 2.84
N ILE A 208 -6.32 -30.71 3.46
CA ILE A 208 -7.32 -31.52 2.72
C ILE A 208 -8.45 -30.71 2.08
N ASN A 209 -8.65 -29.45 2.50
CA ASN A 209 -9.61 -28.52 1.94
C ASN A 209 -9.12 -27.07 2.11
N ASN A 210 -9.69 -26.13 1.38
CA ASN A 210 -9.16 -24.76 1.29
C ASN A 210 -9.20 -23.95 2.60
N SER A 211 -10.04 -24.32 3.57
CA SER A 211 -10.09 -23.64 4.88
C SER A 211 -9.07 -24.19 5.88
N ASP A 212 -8.51 -25.37 5.59
CA ASP A 212 -7.49 -26.05 6.37
C ASP A 212 -6.09 -25.54 6.04
N VAL A 213 -5.73 -24.41 6.64
CA VAL A 213 -4.36 -23.90 6.59
C VAL A 213 -3.50 -24.69 7.59
N ILE A 214 -2.49 -25.40 7.10
CA ILE A 214 -1.56 -26.19 7.93
C ILE A 214 -0.21 -25.49 8.15
N GLY A 215 0.07 -24.41 7.41
CA GLY A 215 1.22 -23.55 7.57
C GLY A 215 1.22 -22.41 6.56
N THR A 216 2.18 -21.50 6.65
CA THR A 216 2.38 -20.41 5.70
C THR A 216 3.83 -20.39 5.24
N ILE A 217 4.09 -20.18 3.96
CA ILE A 217 5.41 -19.87 3.43
C ILE A 217 5.54 -18.36 3.38
N GLU A 218 6.62 -17.86 3.97
CA GLU A 218 7.08 -16.48 3.83
C GLU A 218 8.22 -16.45 2.81
N THR A 219 8.08 -15.56 1.83
CA THR A 219 9.08 -15.34 0.79
C THR A 219 9.41 -13.86 0.71
N LEU A 220 10.70 -13.54 0.82
CA LEU A 220 11.22 -12.22 0.53
C LEU A 220 11.90 -12.25 -0.84
N ILE A 221 11.46 -11.39 -1.76
CA ILE A 221 12.05 -11.27 -3.09
C ILE A 221 12.47 -9.82 -3.37
N ASN A 222 13.41 -9.66 -4.28
CA ASN A 222 13.69 -8.38 -4.95
C ASN A 222 13.66 -8.55 -6.47
N LEU A 223 13.60 -7.43 -7.19
CA LEU A 223 13.60 -7.40 -8.66
C LEU A 223 14.97 -6.97 -9.19
N ASN A 224 15.88 -7.93 -9.34
CA ASN A 224 17.19 -7.68 -9.92
C ASN A 224 17.09 -7.67 -11.45
N ASN A 225 17.35 -6.51 -12.09
CA ASN A 225 17.24 -6.35 -13.55
C ASN A 225 15.88 -6.85 -14.09
N ASN A 226 14.77 -6.45 -13.45
CA ASN A 226 13.40 -6.87 -13.76
C ASN A 226 13.12 -8.38 -13.58
N ASN A 227 14.06 -9.16 -13.02
CA ASN A 227 13.90 -10.58 -12.74
C ASN A 227 13.68 -10.81 -11.25
N ILE A 228 12.79 -11.74 -10.92
CA ILE A 228 12.53 -12.14 -9.54
C ILE A 228 13.75 -12.88 -9.00
N ASN A 229 14.33 -12.36 -7.92
CA ASN A 229 15.34 -13.04 -7.14
C ASN A 229 14.80 -13.29 -5.73
N ILE A 230 14.78 -14.56 -5.32
CA ILE A 230 14.32 -14.96 -3.99
C ILE A 230 15.49 -14.78 -3.02
N ILE A 231 15.39 -13.79 -2.14
CA ILE A 231 16.38 -13.52 -1.09
C ILE A 231 16.24 -14.57 0.00
N TYR A 232 15.00 -14.79 0.45
CA TYR A 232 14.67 -15.76 1.48
C TYR A 232 13.33 -16.41 1.16
N GLU A 233 13.25 -17.70 1.48
CA GLU A 233 12.00 -18.43 1.52
C GLU A 233 12.05 -19.39 2.71
N GLY A 234 10.95 -19.49 3.45
CA GLY A 234 10.85 -20.41 4.58
C GLY A 234 9.44 -20.60 5.11
N LEU A 235 9.31 -21.62 5.95
CA LEU A 235 8.05 -21.91 6.63
C LEU A 235 7.89 -20.96 7.81
N LEU A 236 6.83 -20.16 7.77
CA LEU A 236 6.28 -19.43 8.90
C LEU A 236 5.22 -20.32 9.57
N SER A 237 5.55 -20.88 10.73
CA SER A 237 4.64 -21.74 11.50
C SER A 237 4.22 -21.06 12.79
N TYR A 238 2.91 -20.92 12.97
CA TYR A 238 2.29 -20.58 14.24
C TYR A 238 1.75 -21.86 14.90
N PRO A 239 1.75 -21.98 16.24
CA PRO A 239 1.05 -23.05 16.94
C PRO A 239 -0.41 -23.12 16.49
N TYR A 240 -0.95 -24.32 16.23
CA TYR A 240 -2.32 -24.50 15.73
C TYR A 240 -3.39 -23.83 16.62
N GLU A 241 -3.17 -23.84 17.94
CA GLU A 241 -4.04 -23.19 18.92
C GLU A 241 -4.09 -21.67 18.73
N GLU A 242 -2.96 -21.05 18.41
CA GLU A 242 -2.87 -19.61 18.15
C GLU A 242 -3.56 -19.23 16.83
N VAL A 243 -3.44 -20.07 15.79
CA VAL A 243 -4.07 -19.81 14.48
C VAL A 243 -5.59 -19.64 14.60
N ASN A 244 -6.26 -20.43 15.45
CA ASN A 244 -7.71 -20.31 15.65
C ASN A 244 -8.08 -19.02 16.41
N ILE A 245 -7.26 -18.61 17.37
CA ILE A 245 -7.43 -17.34 18.11
C ILE A 245 -7.24 -16.16 17.15
N PHE A 246 -6.18 -16.17 16.34
CA PHE A 246 -5.92 -15.16 15.32
C PHE A 246 -7.03 -15.09 14.27
N LYS A 247 -7.53 -16.24 13.77
CA LYS A 247 -8.65 -16.27 12.81
C LYS A 247 -9.90 -15.61 13.35
N ASN A 248 -10.25 -15.88 14.62
CA ASN A 248 -11.43 -15.24 15.24
C ASN A 248 -11.22 -13.73 15.40
N LYS A 249 -10.04 -13.31 15.85
CA LYS A 249 -9.69 -11.89 16.04
C LYS A 249 -9.65 -11.12 14.72
N LEU A 250 -9.09 -11.72 13.66
CA LEU A 250 -9.06 -11.16 12.31
C LEU A 250 -10.46 -11.09 11.69
N LYS A 251 -11.33 -12.08 11.91
CA LYS A 251 -12.71 -12.07 11.38
C LYS A 251 -13.53 -10.89 11.95
N ASP A 252 -13.27 -10.52 13.20
CA ASP A 252 -13.84 -9.33 13.83
C ASP A 252 -13.20 -8.04 13.28
N GLN A 253 -11.87 -8.01 13.10
CA GLN A 253 -11.18 -6.89 12.46
C GLN A 253 -11.57 -6.68 10.98
N PHE A 254 -11.78 -7.73 10.18
CA PHE A 254 -12.23 -7.61 8.79
C PHE A 254 -13.67 -7.11 8.69
N LYS A 255 -14.53 -7.41 9.68
CA LYS A 255 -15.86 -6.77 9.81
C LYS A 255 -15.74 -5.31 10.18
N GLU A 256 -14.81 -4.95 11.05
CA GLU A 256 -14.51 -3.54 11.37
C GLU A 256 -13.90 -2.80 10.20
N ILE A 257 -12.94 -3.40 9.48
CA ILE A 257 -12.32 -2.85 8.27
C ILE A 257 -13.36 -2.73 7.16
N ARG A 258 -14.25 -3.72 6.95
CA ARG A 258 -15.41 -3.55 6.03
C ARG A 258 -16.34 -2.44 6.48
N LYS A 259 -16.60 -2.27 7.78
CA LYS A 259 -17.35 -1.12 8.32
C LYS A 259 -16.60 0.21 8.12
N ILE A 260 -15.28 0.21 8.23
CA ILE A 260 -14.43 1.37 7.95
C ILE A 260 -14.48 1.69 6.47
N PHE A 261 -14.41 0.71 5.56
CA PHE A 261 -14.54 0.90 4.11
C PHE A 261 -15.97 1.31 3.67
N GLU A 262 -17.00 0.77 4.31
CA GLU A 262 -18.40 1.18 4.11
C GLU A 262 -18.66 2.59 4.69
N GLY A 263 -17.95 2.95 5.77
CA GLY A 263 -17.95 4.28 6.39
C GLY A 263 -16.99 5.29 5.74
N SER A 264 -16.02 4.83 4.95
CA SER A 264 -15.02 5.66 4.25
C SER A 264 -15.45 6.04 2.84
N LYS A 265 -16.74 5.89 2.51
CA LYS A 265 -17.36 6.80 1.54
C LYS A 265 -17.19 8.20 2.11
N PHE A 266 -16.18 8.91 1.59
CA PHE A 266 -15.63 10.20 2.02
C PHE A 266 -14.53 10.13 3.10
N THR A 267 -13.28 9.84 2.68
CA THR A 267 -12.16 10.66 3.16
C THR A 267 -12.46 12.08 2.72
N LYS A 268 -12.88 12.92 3.68
CA LYS A 268 -13.19 14.33 3.46
C LYS A 268 -11.86 15.05 3.19
N THR A 269 -11.42 15.03 1.94
CA THR A 269 -10.32 15.87 1.48
C THR A 269 -10.79 17.32 1.58
N TYR A 270 -10.35 18.02 2.61
CA TYR A 270 -10.66 19.42 2.76
C TYR A 270 -9.74 20.23 1.83
N TYR A 271 -10.32 21.05 0.96
CA TYR A 271 -9.58 21.92 0.04
C TYR A 271 -9.62 23.36 0.56
N SER A 272 -8.50 23.87 1.06
CA SER A 272 -8.41 25.24 1.57
C SER A 272 -8.34 26.30 0.45
N ARG A 273 -9.20 27.31 0.57
CA ARG A 273 -9.11 28.58 -0.15
C ARG A 273 -8.70 29.64 0.86
N ASN A 274 -7.40 29.89 0.91
CA ASN A 274 -6.72 30.64 1.97
C ASN A 274 -7.25 32.09 2.15
N LYS A 275 -7.52 32.50 3.40
CA LYS A 275 -7.65 33.91 3.85
C LYS A 275 -6.42 34.29 4.67
N ASN A 276 -5.32 34.63 4.00
CA ASN A 276 -4.14 35.18 4.67
C ASN A 276 -4.40 36.63 5.09
N ASN A 277 -4.43 36.92 6.39
CA ASN A 277 -4.47 38.29 6.93
C ASN A 277 -3.10 39.00 6.91
N ASN A 278 -2.03 38.32 6.47
CA ASN A 278 -0.70 38.91 6.29
C ASN A 278 -0.22 38.77 4.83
N SER A 279 -1.00 39.21 3.85
CA SER A 279 -0.51 39.38 2.48
C SER A 279 0.44 40.59 2.39
N ARG A 280 1.59 40.53 3.06
CA ARG A 280 2.68 41.43 2.67
C ARG A 280 3.22 40.88 1.35
N ASN A 281 3.18 41.70 0.30
CA ASN A 281 3.65 41.36 -1.04
C ASN A 281 5.17 41.10 -1.13
N ASP A 282 5.87 40.91 -0.01
CA ASP A 282 7.32 40.76 0.12
C ASP A 282 7.68 39.79 1.26
N ASP A 283 6.99 38.64 1.32
CA ASP A 283 7.24 37.63 2.36
C ASP A 283 7.15 36.18 1.86
N LEU A 284 7.64 35.25 2.68
CA LEU A 284 7.43 33.82 2.50
C LEU A 284 6.04 33.46 3.05
N ASN A 285 5.23 32.78 2.26
CA ASN A 285 3.89 32.36 2.66
C ASN A 285 3.80 30.83 2.75
N LEU A 286 3.09 30.33 3.77
CA LEU A 286 2.73 28.92 3.87
C LEU A 286 1.27 28.73 3.45
N ILE A 287 1.02 27.79 2.54
CA ILE A 287 -0.30 27.48 2.00
C ILE A 287 -0.61 26.02 2.33
N ILE A 288 -1.58 25.79 3.22
CA ILE A 288 -1.97 24.44 3.62
C ILE A 288 -2.81 23.80 2.51
N LYS A 289 -2.40 22.64 2.04
CA LYS A 289 -3.11 21.84 1.04
C LYS A 289 -3.99 20.79 1.71
N SER A 290 -3.43 19.99 2.61
CA SER A 290 -4.16 19.01 3.41
C SER A 290 -3.52 18.80 4.78
N MET A 291 -4.30 18.22 5.69
CA MET A 291 -3.85 17.83 7.02
C MET A 291 -4.39 16.44 7.31
N ASP A 292 -3.50 15.52 7.67
CA ASP A 292 -3.81 14.10 7.87
C ASP A 292 -3.21 13.63 9.19
N GLU A 293 -4.03 13.07 10.07
CA GLU A 293 -3.57 12.49 11.34
C GLU A 293 -3.40 10.97 11.18
N GLU A 294 -2.20 10.48 11.47
CA GLU A 294 -1.88 9.06 11.43
C GLU A 294 -1.13 8.67 12.70
N GLY A 295 -1.76 7.82 13.52
CA GLY A 295 -1.22 7.44 14.82
C GLY A 295 -1.14 8.65 15.76
N ASN A 296 0.07 8.99 16.22
CA ASN A 296 0.34 10.12 17.12
C ASN A 296 1.06 11.28 16.41
N ARG A 297 0.81 11.42 15.10
CA ARG A 297 1.43 12.44 14.26
C ARG A 297 0.39 13.10 13.37
N LEU A 298 0.52 14.41 13.25
CA LEU A 298 -0.20 15.21 12.28
C LEU A 298 0.74 15.57 11.14
N TYR A 299 0.38 15.17 9.93
CA TYR A 299 1.04 15.54 8.70
C TYR A 299 0.30 16.71 8.06
N VAL A 300 1.04 17.74 7.67
CA VAL A 300 0.52 18.95 7.04
C VAL A 300 1.21 19.10 5.70
N ASP A 301 0.51 18.75 4.62
CA ASP A 301 0.95 18.95 3.24
C ASP A 301 0.72 20.42 2.88
N ALA A 302 1.78 21.13 2.50
CA ALA A 302 1.73 22.56 2.29
C ALA A 302 2.65 23.02 1.15
N TYR A 303 2.47 24.26 0.70
CA TYR A 303 3.39 24.96 -0.18
C TYR A 303 4.01 26.16 0.53
N LEU A 304 5.33 26.30 0.41
CA LEU A 304 6.01 27.57 0.67
C LEU A 304 6.03 28.38 -0.62
N LEU A 305 5.53 29.61 -0.60
CA LEU A 305 5.53 30.55 -1.72
C LEU A 305 6.43 31.74 -1.38
N ASN A 306 7.50 31.93 -2.15
CA ASN A 306 8.40 33.07 -1.96
C ASN A 306 7.86 34.30 -2.72
N LEU A 307 7.28 35.27 -2.02
CA LEU A 307 6.91 36.56 -2.62
C LEU A 307 8.00 37.61 -2.50
N LYS A 308 9.16 37.29 -1.90
CA LYS A 308 10.29 38.22 -1.83
C LYS A 308 10.87 38.48 -3.21
N SER A 309 11.51 39.63 -3.38
CA SER A 309 12.17 39.99 -4.64
C SER A 309 13.46 39.22 -4.93
N TYR A 310 13.96 38.42 -3.98
CA TYR A 310 15.20 37.67 -4.07
C TYR A 310 14.99 36.18 -3.76
N GLU A 311 15.95 35.36 -4.20
CA GLU A 311 15.97 33.92 -3.96
C GLU A 311 16.33 33.59 -2.50
N ILE A 312 15.61 32.63 -1.91
CA ILE A 312 15.94 32.08 -0.60
C ILE A 312 16.79 30.83 -0.83
N LYS A 313 18.09 30.87 -0.52
CA LYS A 313 19.00 29.72 -0.70
C LYS A 313 18.89 28.67 0.38
N SER A 314 18.48 29.06 1.57
CA SER A 314 18.26 28.13 2.68
C SER A 314 17.25 28.67 3.67
N LEU A 315 16.49 27.76 4.28
CA LEU A 315 15.47 28.06 5.28
C LEU A 315 15.69 27.21 6.53
N SER A 316 15.83 27.87 7.67
CA SER A 316 16.04 27.24 8.97
C SER A 316 15.15 27.86 10.04
N ASN A 317 14.96 27.14 11.14
CA ASN A 317 14.16 27.59 12.29
C ASN A 317 12.75 28.08 11.89
N LEU A 318 12.12 27.43 10.91
CA LEU A 318 10.77 27.74 10.49
C LEU A 318 9.79 27.37 11.62
N LYS A 319 9.39 28.35 12.42
CA LYS A 319 8.27 28.23 13.35
C LYS A 319 6.98 28.30 12.56
N VAL A 320 6.10 27.32 12.77
CA VAL A 320 4.74 27.29 12.20
C VAL A 320 3.74 27.20 13.33
N ILE A 321 2.81 28.14 13.36
CA ILE A 321 1.66 28.14 14.25
C ILE A 321 0.40 28.13 13.39
N LEU A 322 -0.41 27.09 13.57
CA LEU A 322 -1.72 26.94 12.94
C LEU A 322 -2.79 27.26 13.98
N LYS A 323 -3.69 28.17 13.66
CA LYS A 323 -4.83 28.53 14.49
C LYS A 323 -6.11 28.36 13.72
N ASP A 324 -7.18 27.92 14.37
CA ASP A 324 -8.51 27.95 13.75
C ASP A 324 -9.14 29.35 13.78
N ASP A 325 -10.39 29.46 13.32
CA ASP A 325 -11.17 30.68 13.30
C ASP A 325 -11.50 31.24 14.70
N GLN A 326 -11.44 30.38 15.73
CA GLN A 326 -11.57 30.74 17.14
C GLN A 326 -10.22 31.09 17.80
N SER A 327 -9.12 31.15 17.02
CA SER A 327 -7.76 31.39 17.48
C SER A 327 -7.20 30.30 18.42
N ARG A 328 -7.79 29.09 18.44
CA ARG A 328 -7.25 27.94 19.16
C ARG A 328 -6.06 27.37 18.40
N ILE A 329 -5.00 26.99 19.12
CA ILE A 329 -3.78 26.44 18.50
C ILE A 329 -4.05 24.99 18.06
N VAL A 330 -3.98 24.78 16.76
CA VAL A 330 -4.10 23.47 16.11
C VAL A 330 -2.73 22.82 15.96
N GLY A 331 -1.69 23.60 15.66
CA GLY A 331 -0.32 23.11 15.51
C GLY A 331 0.69 24.19 15.89
N ASN A 332 1.77 23.82 16.59
CA ASN A 332 2.83 24.75 16.98
C ASN A 332 4.16 24.02 17.05
N LYS A 333 5.04 24.28 16.08
CA LYS A 333 6.34 23.61 15.99
C LYS A 333 7.40 24.50 15.36
N VAL A 334 8.65 24.28 15.74
CA VAL A 334 9.83 24.84 15.05
C VAL A 334 10.50 23.74 14.24
N PHE A 335 10.65 23.97 12.94
CA PHE A 335 11.37 23.12 12.00
C PHE A 335 12.78 23.68 11.81
N ASN A 336 13.76 23.07 12.47
CA ASN A 336 15.15 23.56 12.48
C ASN A 336 15.77 23.64 11.08
N LYS A 337 15.38 22.74 10.17
CA LYS A 337 15.77 22.74 8.77
C LYS A 337 14.55 22.43 7.90
N VAL A 338 14.36 23.21 6.85
CA VAL A 338 13.35 22.96 5.82
C VAL A 338 14.08 22.77 4.51
N ASP A 339 13.84 21.65 3.86
CA ASP A 339 14.42 21.39 2.55
C ASP A 339 13.69 22.22 1.49
N ILE A 340 14.42 23.11 0.86
CA ILE A 340 13.95 23.93 -0.26
C ILE A 340 14.76 23.66 -1.54
N GLY A 341 15.47 22.53 -1.59
CA GLY A 341 16.30 22.14 -2.73
C GLY A 341 17.50 23.07 -2.95
N GLU A 342 17.72 23.47 -4.21
CA GLU A 342 18.81 24.39 -4.59
C GLU A 342 18.53 25.86 -4.19
N GLY A 343 17.31 26.16 -3.74
CA GLY A 343 16.84 27.50 -3.42
C GLY A 343 15.40 27.70 -3.90
N LEU A 344 14.74 28.73 -3.38
CA LEU A 344 13.37 29.10 -3.74
C LEU A 344 13.37 30.51 -4.35
N LYS A 345 13.24 30.62 -5.68
CA LYS A 345 13.32 31.92 -6.37
C LYS A 345 12.07 32.77 -6.14
N SER A 346 12.16 34.04 -6.51
CA SER A 346 11.03 34.96 -6.42
C SER A 346 9.84 34.44 -7.23
N LYS A 347 8.65 34.45 -6.61
CA LYS A 347 7.36 33.97 -7.14
C LYS A 347 7.29 32.46 -7.39
N GLU A 348 8.28 31.70 -6.95
CA GLU A 348 8.22 30.23 -6.97
C GLU A 348 7.59 29.69 -5.69
N ARG A 349 7.04 28.48 -5.81
CA ARG A 349 6.56 27.71 -4.68
C ARG A 349 7.21 26.34 -4.65
N ILE A 350 7.42 25.81 -3.46
CA ILE A 350 7.87 24.43 -3.25
C ILE A 350 6.90 23.71 -2.31
N ARG A 351 6.62 22.45 -2.61
CA ARG A 351 5.80 21.58 -1.74
C ARG A 351 6.66 21.10 -0.57
N ILE A 352 6.10 21.17 0.62
CA ILE A 352 6.74 20.70 1.84
C ILE A 352 5.75 19.88 2.67
N LEU A 353 6.26 18.88 3.37
CA LEU A 353 5.50 18.09 4.34
C LEU A 353 5.98 18.42 5.75
N LEU A 354 5.09 19.00 6.54
CA LEU A 354 5.36 19.37 7.93
C LEU A 354 4.74 18.31 8.86
N SER A 355 5.55 17.72 9.73
CA SER A 355 5.06 16.73 10.71
C SER A 355 5.08 17.29 12.12
N PHE A 356 3.98 17.11 12.86
CA PHE A 356 3.81 17.50 14.25
C PHE A 356 3.61 16.23 15.09
N PHE A 357 4.30 16.13 16.22
CA PHE A 357 4.11 15.07 17.22
C PHE A 357 2.92 15.39 18.11
N SER A 358 2.38 14.39 18.82
CA SER A 358 1.17 14.51 19.65
C SER A 358 1.18 15.63 20.70
N ASN A 359 2.34 16.14 21.10
CA ASN A 359 2.45 17.29 22.01
C ASN A 359 2.60 18.65 21.29
N GLU A 360 2.65 18.65 19.96
CA GLU A 360 2.86 19.81 19.08
C GLU A 360 1.60 20.17 18.29
N TYR A 361 0.50 19.42 18.42
CA TYR A 361 -0.78 19.69 17.78
C TYR A 361 -1.98 19.32 18.66
N ASN A 362 -3.15 19.86 18.32
CA ASN A 362 -4.43 19.49 18.91
C ASN A 362 -5.52 19.55 17.83
N MET A 363 -6.06 18.39 17.45
CA MET A 363 -7.12 18.31 16.44
C MET A 363 -8.49 18.46 17.10
N PHE A 364 -9.22 19.52 16.73
CA PHE A 364 -10.59 19.76 17.20
C PHE A 364 -11.60 19.11 16.23
N GLU A 365 -12.66 18.49 16.76
CA GLU A 365 -13.70 17.83 15.94
C GLU A 365 -14.38 18.78 14.94
N GLU A 366 -14.49 20.06 15.30
CA GLU A 366 -15.13 21.10 14.48
C GLU A 366 -14.14 21.88 13.61
N LEU A 367 -12.88 21.45 13.52
CA LEU A 367 -11.85 22.18 12.78
C LEU A 367 -12.20 22.27 11.28
N ASP A 368 -12.41 23.49 10.78
CA ASP A 368 -12.46 23.79 9.36
C ASP A 368 -11.10 24.31 8.88
N ILE A 369 -10.35 23.47 8.18
CA ILE A 369 -9.02 23.84 7.69
C ILE A 369 -9.03 25.00 6.69
N ASN A 370 -10.19 25.32 6.10
CA ASN A 370 -10.33 26.44 5.17
C ASN A 370 -10.24 27.79 5.89
N ASN A 371 -10.48 27.79 7.20
CA ASN A 371 -10.41 28.97 8.06
C ASN A 371 -9.15 28.98 8.93
N LEU A 372 -8.17 28.11 8.65
CA LEU A 372 -6.90 28.12 9.35
C LEU A 372 -6.15 29.41 9.09
N ILE A 373 -5.71 30.03 10.17
CA ILE A 373 -4.74 31.11 10.18
C ILE A 373 -3.36 30.49 10.37
N CYS A 374 -2.47 30.77 9.43
CA CYS A 374 -1.08 30.36 9.52
C CYS A 374 -0.19 31.54 9.90
N GLU A 375 0.58 31.38 10.98
CA GLU A 375 1.64 32.28 11.37
C GLU A 375 2.97 31.56 11.22
N ILE A 376 3.90 32.16 10.48
CA ILE A 376 5.25 31.62 10.34
C ILE A 376 6.31 32.63 10.76
N ASN A 377 7.42 32.13 11.29
CA ASN A 377 8.65 32.89 11.56
C ASN A 377 9.84 32.01 11.18
N TYR A 378 10.89 32.56 10.60
CA TYR A 378 11.97 31.76 10.02
C TYR A 378 13.26 32.56 9.88
N ASP A 379 14.37 31.84 9.80
CA ASP A 379 15.66 32.37 9.40
C ASP A 379 15.92 31.98 7.93
N ALA A 380 16.17 32.97 7.08
CA ALA A 380 16.46 32.77 5.66
C ALA A 380 17.81 33.38 5.27
N ARG A 381 18.51 32.72 4.34
CA ARG A 381 19.72 33.28 3.68
C ARG A 381 19.47 33.52 2.19
N SER A 382 19.90 34.68 1.71
CA SER A 382 19.80 35.13 0.31
C SER A 382 20.90 34.62 -0.60
#